data_AF-A0A6J8EB66-F1
#
_entry.id   AF-A0A6J8EB66-F1
#
_cell.length_a   1.000
_cell.length_b   1.000
_cell.length_c   1.000
_cell.angle_alpha   90.00
_cell.angle_beta   90.00
_cell.angle_gamma   90.00
#
_symmetry.space_group_name_H-M   'P 1'
#
loop_
_entity.id
_entity.type
_entity.pdbx_description
1 polymer ?
#
loop_
_entity_poly.entity_id
_entity_poly.type
_entity_poly.pdbx_seq_one_letter_code
_entity_poly.pdbx_strand_id
1 'polypeptide(L)'
;MIADRQMTQKMYKVFYLSFYNSFTVFGLTLNVRRIAGITDKQVHHVASHIGKSQGVVTLLRGLPYNSSKGRIYLPRESLLKFKISGEDVMRGRKQKEICDIVLEVASVAKQHLETARSMKKDVPSTVLPLFLNSIICDKYLKQLQKVDFNVFHPSLQKKNGLLPLQLLLQKIGKKY
;
A
#
# COMPACT_ATOMS: atom_id res chain seq x y z
N MET A 1 -20.31 21.72 14.37
CA MET A 1 -20.30 20.96 13.10
C MET A 1 -19.18 21.35 12.11
N ILE A 2 -18.53 22.51 12.22
CA ILE A 2 -17.49 22.95 11.26
C ILE A 2 -16.09 22.38 11.60
N ALA A 3 -15.78 22.17 12.88
CA ALA A 3 -14.51 21.60 13.34
C ALA A 3 -14.31 20.12 12.92
N ASP A 4 -15.39 19.34 12.87
CA ASP A 4 -15.32 17.93 12.48
C ASP A 4 -15.09 17.74 10.97
N ARG A 5 -15.58 18.68 10.14
CA ARG A 5 -15.31 18.78 8.69
C ARG A 5 -13.86 19.18 8.38
N GLN A 6 -13.28 20.09 9.17
CA GLN A 6 -11.86 20.45 9.04
C GLN A 6 -10.93 19.32 9.51
N MET A 7 -11.34 18.55 10.52
CA MET A 7 -10.57 17.42 11.03
C MET A 7 -10.64 16.21 10.07
N THR A 8 -11.77 16.00 9.39
CA THR A 8 -11.88 15.04 8.27
C THR A 8 -10.99 15.45 7.09
N GLN A 9 -10.95 16.72 6.69
CA GLN A 9 -10.01 17.18 5.65
C GLN A 9 -8.54 17.03 6.04
N LYS A 10 -8.16 17.33 7.29
CA LYS A 10 -6.78 17.10 7.78
C LYS A 10 -6.40 15.62 7.79
N MET A 11 -7.34 14.70 8.01
CA MET A 11 -7.04 13.25 8.05
C MET A 11 -7.05 12.61 6.66
N TYR A 12 -7.95 13.05 5.78
CA TYR A 12 -7.87 12.79 4.34
C TYR A 12 -6.52 13.21 3.77
N LYS A 13 -5.98 14.36 4.24
CA LYS A 13 -4.65 14.86 3.87
C LYS A 13 -3.52 13.95 4.31
N VAL A 14 -3.66 13.12 5.36
CA VAL A 14 -2.63 12.15 5.80
C VAL A 14 -2.65 10.87 4.97
N PHE A 15 -3.84 10.39 4.61
CA PHE A 15 -4.02 9.32 3.63
C PHE A 15 -3.52 9.77 2.24
N TYR A 16 -3.85 11.01 1.86
CA TYR A 16 -3.29 11.70 0.69
C TYR A 16 -1.79 11.94 0.80
N LEU A 17 -1.22 12.26 1.97
CA LEU A 17 0.22 12.46 2.17
C LEU A 17 1.01 11.16 2.02
N SER A 18 0.39 10.02 2.36
CA SER A 18 0.98 8.69 2.17
C SER A 18 0.88 8.26 0.71
N PHE A 19 -0.21 8.64 0.04
CA PHE A 19 -0.31 8.70 -1.42
C PHE A 19 0.80 9.57 -2.03
N TYR A 20 1.05 10.74 -1.46
CA TYR A 20 2.02 11.75 -1.91
C TYR A 20 3.47 11.28 -1.69
N ASN A 21 3.80 10.67 -0.55
CA ASN A 21 5.10 10.05 -0.26
C ASN A 21 5.41 8.93 -1.25
N SER A 22 4.42 8.11 -1.61
CA SER A 22 4.57 7.06 -2.62
C SER A 22 4.70 7.64 -4.03
N PHE A 23 3.99 8.74 -4.31
CA PHE A 23 4.18 9.60 -5.49
C PHE A 23 5.58 10.21 -5.53
N THR A 24 6.24 10.43 -4.40
CA THR A 24 7.58 11.03 -4.35
C THR A 24 8.64 10.01 -4.74
N VAL A 25 8.55 8.77 -4.25
CA VAL A 25 9.49 7.68 -4.58
C VAL A 25 9.34 7.27 -6.06
N PHE A 26 8.11 7.08 -6.55
CA PHE A 26 7.88 6.80 -7.97
C PHE A 26 8.06 8.04 -8.85
N GLY A 27 7.72 9.23 -8.38
CA GLY A 27 7.96 10.50 -9.08
C GLY A 27 9.44 10.78 -9.29
N LEU A 28 10.29 10.52 -8.30
CA LEU A 28 11.76 10.51 -8.46
C LEU A 28 12.20 9.51 -9.53
N THR A 29 11.68 8.28 -9.48
CA THR A 29 12.04 7.22 -10.44
C THR A 29 11.58 7.56 -11.87
N LEU A 30 10.42 8.18 -12.03
CA LEU A 30 9.92 8.68 -13.31
C LEU A 30 10.67 9.93 -13.79
N ASN A 31 11.09 10.81 -12.88
CA ASN A 31 11.93 11.97 -13.21
C ASN A 31 13.32 11.54 -13.69
N VAL A 32 13.94 10.55 -13.05
CA VAL A 32 15.17 9.89 -13.53
C VAL A 32 14.96 9.31 -14.94
N ARG A 33 13.76 8.80 -15.24
CA ARG A 33 13.43 8.29 -16.57
C ARG A 33 13.16 9.36 -17.62
N ARG A 34 12.56 10.48 -17.21
CA ARG A 34 12.36 11.67 -18.04
C ARG A 34 13.72 12.26 -18.45
N ILE A 35 14.68 12.23 -17.52
CA ILE A 35 16.10 12.55 -17.79
C ILE A 35 16.70 11.53 -18.78
N ALA A 36 16.28 10.25 -18.74
CA ALA A 36 16.68 9.21 -19.69
C ALA A 36 15.84 9.15 -20.99
N GLY A 37 14.99 10.14 -21.27
CA GLY A 37 14.27 10.28 -22.55
C GLY A 37 13.02 9.40 -22.75
N ILE A 38 12.56 8.66 -21.75
CA ILE A 38 11.44 7.72 -21.91
C ILE A 38 10.15 8.37 -21.41
N THR A 39 9.44 9.02 -22.34
CA THR A 39 8.20 9.77 -22.08
C THR A 39 6.99 8.97 -22.53
N ASP A 40 6.69 7.89 -21.82
CA ASP A 40 5.55 7.03 -22.13
C ASP A 40 4.43 7.23 -21.09
N LYS A 41 3.26 7.65 -21.58
CA LYS A 41 2.05 7.86 -20.77
C LYS A 41 1.62 6.57 -20.07
N GLN A 42 1.81 5.40 -20.68
CA GLN A 42 1.43 4.10 -20.11
C GLN A 42 2.30 3.74 -18.90
N VAL A 43 3.61 4.00 -19.00
CA VAL A 43 4.54 3.82 -17.87
C VAL A 43 4.11 4.64 -16.67
N HIS A 44 3.68 5.89 -16.89
CA HIS A 44 3.22 6.77 -15.82
C HIS A 44 1.95 6.23 -15.14
N HIS A 45 0.98 5.73 -15.92
CA HIS A 45 -0.23 5.12 -15.37
C HIS A 45 0.07 3.87 -14.54
N VAL A 46 0.93 2.97 -15.02
CA VAL A 46 1.36 1.77 -14.27
C VAL A 46 2.09 2.15 -12.97
N ALA A 47 3.03 3.09 -13.05
CA ALA A 47 3.76 3.60 -11.89
C ALA A 47 2.83 4.23 -10.84
N SER A 48 1.81 4.98 -11.29
CA SER A 48 0.81 5.57 -10.40
C SER A 48 0.04 4.48 -9.64
N HIS A 49 -0.47 3.46 -10.33
CA HIS A 49 -1.21 2.37 -9.69
C HIS A 49 -0.35 1.59 -8.69
N ILE A 50 0.91 1.28 -9.02
CA ILE A 50 1.83 0.60 -8.11
C ILE A 50 2.13 1.48 -6.89
N GLY A 51 2.38 2.78 -7.09
CA GLY A 51 2.61 3.73 -6.00
C GLY A 51 1.43 3.79 -5.03
N LYS A 52 0.18 3.81 -5.53
CA LYS A 52 -1.02 3.77 -4.71
C LYS A 52 -1.11 2.49 -3.88
N SER A 53 -0.91 1.34 -4.52
CA SER A 53 -0.91 0.04 -3.84
C SER A 53 0.15 -0.02 -2.74
N GLN A 54 1.38 0.40 -3.05
CA GLN A 54 2.50 0.42 -2.12
C GLN A 54 2.26 1.36 -0.94
N GLY A 55 1.67 2.53 -1.17
CA GLY A 55 1.33 3.48 -0.11
C GLY A 55 0.34 2.89 0.89
N VAL A 56 -0.73 2.26 0.38
CA VAL A 56 -1.72 1.59 1.23
C VAL A 56 -1.09 0.43 2.00
N VAL A 57 -0.32 -0.43 1.34
CA VAL A 57 0.40 -1.53 2.01
C VAL A 57 1.34 -1.01 3.09
N THR A 58 2.02 0.11 2.85
CA THR A 58 2.92 0.75 3.81
C THR A 58 2.18 1.23 5.07
N LEU A 59 0.99 1.79 4.89
CA LEU A 59 0.13 2.17 6.02
C LEU A 59 -0.35 0.96 6.81
N LEU A 60 -0.80 -0.10 6.11
CA LEU A 60 -1.25 -1.34 6.76
C LEU A 60 -0.13 -2.01 7.55
N ARG A 61 1.06 -2.19 6.98
CA ARG A 61 2.20 -2.77 7.72
C ARG A 61 2.67 -1.92 8.89
N GLY A 62 2.50 -0.59 8.79
CA GLY A 62 2.89 0.35 9.83
C GLY A 62 1.84 0.47 10.94
N LEU A 63 0.63 -0.03 10.72
CA LEU A 63 -0.50 0.15 11.64
C LEU A 63 -0.22 -0.37 13.06
N PRO A 64 0.36 -1.57 13.28
CA PRO A 64 0.66 -2.05 14.64
C PRO A 64 1.65 -1.17 15.40
N TYR A 65 2.69 -0.70 14.70
CA TYR A 65 3.68 0.20 15.29
C TYR A 65 3.05 1.57 15.61
N ASN A 66 2.33 2.14 14.66
CA ASN A 66 1.72 3.46 14.79
C ASN A 66 0.63 3.49 15.86
N SER A 67 -0.20 2.44 15.96
CA SER A 67 -1.26 2.36 16.95
C SER A 67 -0.70 2.35 18.37
N SER A 68 0.42 1.64 18.60
CA SER A 68 1.14 1.66 19.89
C SER A 68 1.68 3.03 20.27
N LYS A 69 1.90 3.92 19.29
CA LYS A 69 2.34 5.32 19.47
C LYS A 69 1.18 6.30 19.46
N GLY A 70 -0.06 5.82 19.52
CA GLY A 70 -1.26 6.65 19.53
C GLY A 70 -1.60 7.29 18.19
N ARG A 71 -1.14 6.71 17.07
CA ARG A 71 -1.37 7.21 15.72
C ARG A 71 -2.11 6.17 14.89
N ILE A 72 -3.22 6.57 14.27
CA ILE A 72 -4.01 5.69 13.41
C ILE A 72 -4.09 6.28 12.01
N TYR A 73 -3.77 5.44 11.04
CA TYR A 73 -3.72 5.79 9.63
C TYR A 73 -4.76 5.03 8.79
N LEU A 74 -5.86 4.61 9.41
CA LEU A 74 -7.02 4.02 8.75
C LEU A 74 -7.98 5.11 8.25
N PRO A 75 -8.72 4.86 7.15
CA PRO A 75 -9.76 5.77 6.70
C PRO A 75 -10.85 5.96 7.76
N ARG A 76 -11.20 7.22 8.04
CA ARG A 76 -12.29 7.55 8.99
C ARG A 76 -13.62 6.98 8.56
N GLU A 77 -13.90 6.98 7.27
CA GLU A 77 -15.18 6.51 6.75
C GLU A 77 -15.38 5.03 7.05
N SER A 78 -14.33 4.21 6.88
CA SER A 78 -14.36 2.81 7.29
C SER A 78 -14.52 2.69 8.81
N LEU A 79 -13.79 3.47 9.63
CA LEU A 79 -13.98 3.46 11.10
C LEU A 79 -15.43 3.80 11.53
N LEU A 80 -16.03 4.81 10.89
CA LEU A 80 -17.42 5.22 11.15
C LEU A 80 -18.42 4.15 10.71
N LYS A 81 -18.22 3.57 9.52
CA LYS A 81 -19.06 2.49 8.96
C LYS A 81 -19.13 1.29 9.90
N PHE A 82 -18.01 0.91 10.51
CA PHE A 82 -17.94 -0.21 11.45
C PHE A 82 -18.11 0.20 12.92
N LYS A 83 -18.43 1.48 13.20
CA LYS A 83 -18.64 2.03 14.56
C LYS A 83 -17.47 1.73 15.52
N ILE A 84 -16.25 1.87 15.03
CA ILE A 84 -15.00 1.68 15.78
C ILE A 84 -14.39 3.04 16.09
N SER A 85 -14.02 3.27 17.36
CA SER A 85 -13.25 4.46 17.74
C SER A 85 -11.76 4.25 17.48
N GLY A 86 -11.00 5.34 17.34
CA GLY A 86 -9.54 5.21 17.24
C GLY A 86 -8.94 4.50 18.46
N GLU A 87 -9.48 4.75 19.66
CA GLU A 87 -9.01 4.07 20.87
C GLU A 87 -9.25 2.56 20.86
N ASP A 88 -10.34 2.08 20.26
CA ASP A 88 -10.60 0.65 20.10
C ASP A 88 -9.50 -0.01 19.26
N VAL A 89 -9.09 0.64 18.16
CA VAL A 89 -7.98 0.18 17.31
C VAL A 89 -6.65 0.20 18.05
N MET A 90 -6.38 1.23 18.86
CA MET A 90 -5.15 1.32 19.66
C MET A 90 -5.06 0.22 20.71
N ARG A 91 -6.18 -0.09 21.36
CA ARG A 91 -6.27 -1.12 22.40
C ARG A 91 -6.51 -2.53 21.85
N GLY A 92 -6.61 -2.68 20.51
CA GLY A 92 -6.87 -3.97 19.88
C GLY A 92 -8.23 -4.58 20.22
N ARG A 93 -9.21 -3.75 20.60
CA ARG A 93 -10.60 -4.20 20.82
C ARG A 93 -11.33 -4.32 19.49
N LYS A 94 -12.42 -5.09 19.43
CA LYS A 94 -13.23 -5.27 18.20
C LYS A 94 -12.39 -5.79 17.03
N GLN A 95 -11.66 -6.89 17.28
CA GLN A 95 -10.68 -7.42 16.35
C GLN A 95 -11.30 -7.81 15.00
N LYS A 96 -12.52 -8.35 15.02
CA LYS A 96 -13.25 -8.75 13.80
C LYS A 96 -13.51 -7.54 12.90
N GLU A 97 -14.02 -6.46 13.48
CA GLU A 97 -14.36 -5.26 12.75
C GLU A 97 -13.10 -4.52 12.25
N ILE A 98 -11.99 -4.61 13.00
CA ILE A 98 -10.69 -4.14 12.51
C ILE A 98 -10.24 -4.96 11.30
N CYS A 99 -10.36 -6.29 11.34
CA CYS A 99 -10.05 -7.15 10.19
C CYS A 99 -10.91 -6.79 8.98
N ASP A 100 -12.20 -6.51 9.15
CA ASP A 100 -13.11 -6.09 8.07
C ASP A 100 -12.67 -4.75 7.43
N ILE A 101 -12.25 -3.77 8.25
CA ILE A 101 -11.67 -2.51 7.74
C ILE A 101 -10.38 -2.77 6.98
N VAL A 102 -9.50 -3.61 7.53
CA VAL A 102 -8.22 -3.94 6.90
C VAL A 102 -8.45 -4.68 5.58
N LEU A 103 -9.45 -5.54 5.49
CA LEU A 103 -9.88 -6.20 4.26
C LEU A 103 -10.34 -5.19 3.21
N GLU A 104 -11.19 -4.22 3.57
CA GLU A 104 -11.66 -3.17 2.66
C GLU A 104 -10.47 -2.38 2.08
N VAL A 105 -9.55 -1.95 2.94
CA VAL A 105 -8.35 -1.19 2.56
C VAL A 105 -7.38 -2.04 1.73
N ALA A 106 -7.16 -3.30 2.12
CA ALA A 106 -6.30 -4.24 1.39
C ALA A 106 -6.85 -4.57 0.00
N SER A 107 -8.17 -4.65 -0.14
CA SER A 107 -8.84 -4.90 -1.43
C SER A 107 -8.58 -3.77 -2.43
N VAL A 108 -8.63 -2.51 -1.98
CA VAL A 108 -8.28 -1.34 -2.81
C VAL A 108 -6.81 -1.42 -3.27
N ALA A 109 -5.89 -1.77 -2.36
CA ALA A 109 -4.48 -1.93 -2.71
C ALA A 109 -4.26 -3.04 -3.74
N LYS A 110 -4.98 -4.17 -3.59
CA LYS A 110 -4.91 -5.31 -4.52
C LYS A 110 -5.48 -4.95 -5.88
N GLN A 111 -6.60 -4.24 -5.94
CA GLN A 111 -7.19 -3.77 -7.19
C GLN A 111 -6.21 -2.92 -7.99
N HIS A 112 -5.55 -1.94 -7.36
CA HIS A 112 -4.54 -1.13 -8.05
C HIS A 112 -3.37 -1.97 -8.57
N LEU A 113 -2.95 -3.00 -7.83
CA LEU A 113 -1.87 -3.87 -8.25
C LEU A 113 -2.26 -4.73 -9.45
N GLU A 114 -3.49 -5.27 -9.48
CA GLU A 114 -3.99 -6.02 -10.62
C GLU A 114 -4.22 -5.14 -11.86
N THR A 115 -4.71 -3.90 -11.70
CA THR A 115 -4.78 -2.92 -12.79
C THR A 115 -3.39 -2.60 -13.37
N ALA A 116 -2.36 -2.45 -12.53
CA ALA A 116 -1.00 -2.24 -13.01
C ALA A 116 -0.45 -3.45 -13.78
N ARG A 117 -0.85 -4.67 -13.38
CA ARG A 117 -0.44 -5.93 -14.04
C ARG A 117 -1.17 -6.16 -15.36
N SER A 118 -2.43 -5.76 -15.50
CA SER A 118 -3.16 -5.89 -16.76
C SER A 118 -2.56 -5.01 -17.86
N MET A 119 -2.02 -3.84 -17.49
CA MET A 119 -1.32 -2.90 -18.38
C MET A 119 0.14 -3.27 -18.70
N LYS A 120 0.62 -4.43 -18.23
CA LYS A 120 2.02 -4.86 -18.42
C LYS A 120 2.45 -4.95 -19.88
N LYS A 121 1.52 -5.35 -20.76
CA LYS A 121 1.79 -5.53 -22.20
C LYS A 121 2.03 -4.20 -22.91
N ASP A 122 1.48 -3.12 -22.36
CA ASP A 122 1.53 -1.76 -22.94
C ASP A 122 2.83 -1.02 -22.57
N VAL A 123 3.75 -1.69 -21.87
CA VAL A 123 4.93 -1.09 -21.29
C VAL A 123 6.21 -1.83 -21.71
N PRO A 124 7.26 -1.13 -22.17
CA PRO A 124 8.48 -1.78 -22.65
C PRO A 124 9.17 -2.63 -21.59
N SER A 125 9.76 -3.75 -22.00
CA SER A 125 10.35 -4.72 -21.07
C SER A 125 11.56 -4.19 -20.28
N THR A 126 12.24 -3.15 -20.78
CA THR A 126 13.38 -2.45 -20.16
C THR A 126 13.03 -1.86 -18.79
N VAL A 127 11.74 -1.65 -18.53
CA VAL A 127 11.26 -0.81 -17.42
C VAL A 127 10.61 -1.64 -16.32
N LEU A 128 10.29 -2.89 -16.61
CA LEU A 128 9.74 -3.84 -15.65
C LEU A 128 10.58 -3.97 -14.37
N PRO A 129 11.93 -3.87 -14.41
CA PRO A 129 12.73 -3.87 -13.19
C PRO A 129 12.36 -2.74 -12.19
N LEU A 130 11.85 -1.60 -12.65
CA LEU A 130 11.40 -0.51 -11.75
C LEU A 130 10.18 -0.92 -10.93
N PHE A 131 9.39 -1.86 -11.44
CA PHE A 131 8.17 -2.29 -10.81
C PHE A 131 8.37 -3.48 -9.87
N LEU A 132 9.58 -4.03 -9.73
CA LEU A 132 9.84 -5.20 -8.86
C LEU A 132 9.37 -5.03 -7.40
N ASN A 133 9.31 -3.79 -6.91
CA ASN A 133 8.79 -3.50 -5.56
C ASN A 133 7.30 -3.85 -5.41
N SER A 134 6.51 -3.98 -6.49
CA SER A 134 5.13 -4.48 -6.44
C SER A 134 5.04 -5.92 -5.94
N ILE A 135 6.07 -6.74 -6.15
CA ILE A 135 6.14 -8.12 -5.65
C ILE A 135 6.06 -8.14 -4.12
N ILE A 136 6.75 -7.20 -3.47
CA ILE A 136 6.76 -7.08 -2.01
C ILE A 136 5.35 -6.75 -1.51
N CYS A 137 4.65 -5.87 -2.22
CA CYS A 137 3.27 -5.51 -1.92
C CYS A 137 2.33 -6.70 -2.07
N ASP A 138 2.40 -7.42 -3.19
CA ASP A 138 1.57 -8.62 -3.44
C ASP A 138 1.85 -9.74 -2.41
N LYS A 139 3.12 -9.93 -2.04
CA LYS A 139 3.53 -10.91 -1.02
C LYS A 139 2.96 -10.55 0.35
N TYR A 140 3.02 -9.28 0.74
CA TYR A 140 2.43 -8.83 2.00
C TYR A 140 0.91 -9.01 2.02
N LEU A 141 0.20 -8.61 0.95
CA LEU A 141 -1.25 -8.78 0.84
C LEU A 141 -1.66 -10.25 0.94
N LYS A 142 -0.90 -11.17 0.31
CA LYS A 142 -1.12 -12.63 0.44
C LYS A 142 -0.87 -13.14 1.85
N GLN A 143 0.14 -12.63 2.55
CA GLN A 143 0.38 -12.99 3.94
C GLN A 143 -0.73 -12.47 4.86
N LEU A 144 -1.20 -11.26 4.62
CA LEU A 144 -2.31 -10.64 5.34
C LEU A 144 -3.60 -11.44 5.16
N GLN A 145 -3.89 -11.90 3.94
CA GLN A 145 -5.03 -12.78 3.66
C GLN A 145 -4.94 -14.12 4.41
N LYS A 146 -3.74 -14.71 4.54
CA LYS A 146 -3.54 -15.98 5.27
C LYS A 146 -3.80 -15.88 6.77
N VAL A 147 -3.71 -14.68 7.34
CA VAL A 147 -4.00 -14.42 8.76
C VAL A 147 -5.35 -13.75 8.95
N ASP A 148 -6.26 -13.93 7.99
CA ASP A 148 -7.63 -13.37 8.00
C ASP A 148 -7.65 -11.85 8.27
N PHE A 149 -6.75 -11.14 7.59
CA PHE A 149 -6.60 -9.68 7.68
C PHE A 149 -6.27 -9.14 9.08
N ASN A 150 -5.84 -10.01 9.99
CA ASN A 150 -5.32 -9.61 11.29
C ASN A 150 -3.94 -8.95 11.15
N VAL A 151 -3.95 -7.62 11.06
CA VAL A 151 -2.73 -6.80 10.92
C VAL A 151 -1.79 -6.89 12.12
N PHE A 152 -2.28 -7.30 13.30
CA PHE A 152 -1.48 -7.43 14.52
C PHE A 152 -0.80 -8.80 14.65
N HIS A 153 -1.03 -9.72 13.72
CA HIS A 153 -0.50 -11.07 13.82
C HIS A 153 1.04 -11.08 13.76
N PRO A 154 1.76 -11.73 14.71
CA PRO A 154 3.22 -11.70 14.78
C PRO A 154 3.94 -12.21 13.52
N SER A 155 3.31 -13.10 12.75
CA SER A 155 3.89 -13.62 11.50
C SER A 155 4.14 -12.53 10.45
N LEU A 156 3.36 -11.44 10.46
CA LEU A 156 3.51 -10.32 9.53
C LEU A 156 4.73 -9.45 9.84
N GLN A 157 5.25 -9.53 11.08
CA GLN A 157 6.42 -8.77 11.52
C GLN A 157 7.74 -9.51 11.27
N LYS A 158 7.68 -10.80 10.93
CA LYS A 158 8.88 -11.61 10.66
C LYS A 158 9.53 -11.18 9.33
N LYS A 159 10.79 -10.75 9.39
CA LYS A 159 11.59 -10.47 8.19
C LYS A 159 11.93 -11.77 7.47
N ASN A 160 11.74 -11.79 6.15
CA ASN A 160 12.16 -12.92 5.31
C ASN A 160 13.56 -12.65 4.75
N GLY A 161 14.57 -13.35 5.26
CA GLY A 161 15.96 -13.21 4.83
C GLY A 161 16.21 -13.62 3.37
N LEU A 162 15.32 -14.43 2.77
CA LEU A 162 15.44 -14.91 1.39
C LEU A 162 14.73 -13.99 0.37
N LEU A 163 14.14 -12.88 0.81
CA LEU A 163 13.45 -11.93 -0.07
C LEU A 163 14.37 -11.38 -1.19
N PRO A 164 15.64 -10.99 -0.94
CA PRO A 164 16.51 -10.46 -1.98
C PRO A 164 16.77 -11.47 -3.12
N LEU A 165 16.99 -12.74 -2.76
CA LEU A 165 17.21 -13.83 -3.73
C LEU A 165 15.96 -14.09 -4.57
N GLN A 166 14.77 -14.07 -3.95
CA GLN A 166 13.50 -14.22 -4.68
C GLN A 166 13.26 -13.08 -5.67
N LEU A 167 13.56 -11.83 -5.29
CA LEU A 167 13.43 -10.67 -6.19
C LEU A 167 14.39 -10.77 -7.38
N LEU A 168 15.62 -11.26 -7.15
CA LEU A 168 16.59 -11.48 -8.22
C LEU A 168 16.11 -12.54 -9.23
N LEU A 169 15.55 -13.64 -8.75
CA LEU A 169 14.96 -14.68 -9.61
C LEU A 169 13.77 -14.14 -10.42
N GLN A 170 12.93 -13.30 -9.82
CA GLN A 170 11.77 -12.71 -10.51
C GLN A 170 12.17 -11.63 -11.54
N LYS A 171 13.27 -10.90 -11.29
CA LYS A 171 13.89 -10.00 -12.27
C LYS A 171 14.27 -10.76 -13.54
N ILE A 172 14.91 -11.92 -13.40
CA ILE A 172 15.30 -12.78 -14.53
C ILE A 172 14.06 -13.29 -15.27
N GLY A 173 12.99 -13.65 -14.53
CA GLY A 173 11.72 -14.08 -15.09
C GLY A 173 10.81 -12.97 -15.65
N LYS A 174 11.25 -11.70 -15.66
CA LYS A 174 10.45 -10.52 -16.06
C LYS A 174 9.06 -10.45 -15.37
N LYS A 175 8.95 -10.92 -14.12
CA LYS A 175 7.71 -10.89 -13.31
C LYS A 175 7.78 -9.74 -12.30
N TYR A 176 6.64 -9.07 -12.08
CA TYR A 176 6.45 -8.05 -11.04
C TYR A 176 4.98 -8.03 -10.54
#